data_AF-A0A1V2CH19-F1
#
_entry.id   AF-A0A1V2CH19-F1
#
_cell.length_a   1.000
_cell.length_b   1.000
_cell.length_c   1.000
_cell.angle_alpha   90.00
_cell.angle_beta   90.00
_cell.angle_gamma   90.00
#
_symmetry.space_group_name_H-M   'P 1'
#
loop_
_entity.id
_entity.type
_entity.pdbx_description
1 polymer ?
#
loop_
_entity_poly.entity_id
_entity_poly.type
_entity_poly.pdbx_seq_one_letter_code
_entity_poly.pdbx_strand_id
1 'polypeptide(L)'
;MRKLLALLFLTFSIGSYAQESILKENLHLTELNKKQIIDSLMKQLEEFYIRPNAIGDIKKKLNENYKKGIYKDIVKPNEFAGKISADLIEVSKDLHFSVSYDPEWSENQLKKEDKEIQKKIKAEELSEAKKKNFGFQKTQILEGNIGYLQFDYFEDPNIASEKAAAVMQFLNNTDALIIDLRRNNGGAMEMGQFLSSYFYSDKELPLYKYYYYEKNRKKVEREMWLLPSVPGKRLEDIDIYILTSSVTFSAAEWMSYSLQNLKRVTIVGEKTAGGAHPIDRKVLPNGFTVNIPFGEVKDPITNTDFEGKGVMPDVLCKSEEAVNTSHLLALQKLASKNKEEANNLDWFIPIVKNRQKPQTIDGVILKSYQGKYGKSELRYEGNSLYYNWNNIATFLLIPLEQDLFKIDGIDEFRIKVILENNAITGIKRIYQDGQERIYKKD
;
A
#
# COMPACT_ATOMS: atom_id res chain seq x y z
N MET A 1 10.89 -60.64 -17.08
CA MET A 1 9.86 -59.67 -16.62
C MET A 1 9.62 -59.88 -15.13
N ARG A 2 9.52 -58.81 -14.31
CA ARG A 2 9.12 -58.80 -12.87
C ARG A 2 10.08 -59.59 -11.94
N LYS A 3 10.63 -59.02 -10.85
CA LYS A 3 10.03 -58.75 -9.51
C LYS A 3 9.45 -60.04 -8.89
N LEU A 4 9.65 -60.39 -7.61
CA LEU A 4 10.16 -59.70 -6.39
C LEU A 4 10.85 -60.80 -5.51
N LEU A 5 11.63 -60.60 -4.44
CA LEU A 5 12.04 -59.45 -3.59
C LEU A 5 13.58 -59.47 -3.35
N ALA A 6 14.11 -58.42 -2.70
CA ALA A 6 15.26 -58.51 -1.81
C ALA A 6 15.05 -57.56 -0.62
N LEU A 7 15.24 -58.04 0.62
CA LEU A 7 15.01 -57.25 1.84
C LEU A 7 16.34 -56.67 2.32
N LEU A 8 16.48 -55.34 2.33
CA LEU A 8 17.67 -54.66 2.87
C LEU A 8 17.28 -53.79 4.05
N PHE A 9 17.99 -53.94 5.17
CA PHE A 9 17.82 -53.07 6.33
C PHE A 9 18.32 -51.67 5.99
N LEU A 10 17.47 -50.66 6.23
CA LEU A 10 17.84 -49.26 6.18
C LEU A 10 17.52 -48.66 7.56
N THR A 11 18.47 -48.81 8.48
CA THR A 11 18.37 -48.29 9.85
C THR A 11 18.28 -46.77 9.84
N PHE A 12 17.38 -46.22 10.66
CA PHE A 12 17.15 -44.78 10.74
C PHE A 12 18.42 -44.02 11.16
N SER A 13 18.96 -43.19 10.27
CA SER A 13 19.87 -42.10 10.59
C SER A 13 19.11 -40.78 10.86
N ILE A 14 17.93 -40.86 11.50
CA ILE A 14 17.25 -39.69 12.06
C ILE A 14 17.94 -39.31 13.37
N GLY A 15 19.11 -38.66 13.26
CA GLY A 15 19.99 -38.36 14.39
C GLY A 15 20.90 -37.14 14.23
N SER A 16 20.62 -36.24 13.27
CA SER A 16 21.44 -35.03 13.07
C SER A 16 20.61 -33.78 12.76
N TYR A 17 19.63 -33.86 11.85
CA TYR A 17 18.74 -32.71 11.54
C TYR A 17 17.77 -32.33 12.68
N ALA A 18 17.52 -33.23 13.64
CA ALA A 18 16.70 -32.92 14.81
C ALA A 18 17.47 -32.15 15.89
N GLN A 19 18.81 -32.11 15.84
CA GLN A 19 19.62 -31.55 16.94
C GLN A 19 19.98 -30.07 16.75
N GLU A 20 19.96 -29.56 15.52
CA GLU A 20 20.09 -28.11 15.25
C GLU A 20 18.79 -27.34 15.52
N SER A 21 17.61 -27.95 15.29
CA SER A 21 16.32 -27.28 15.51
C SER A 21 15.95 -27.13 16.99
N ILE A 22 16.48 -27.99 17.87
CA ILE A 22 16.18 -28.00 19.32
C ILE A 22 16.91 -26.87 20.09
N LEU A 23 17.84 -26.14 19.46
CA LEU A 23 18.58 -25.04 20.10
C LEU A 23 17.93 -23.64 19.96
N LYS A 24 16.76 -23.50 19.32
CA LYS A 24 16.11 -22.18 19.11
C LYS A 24 15.16 -21.70 20.22
N GLU A 25 15.05 -22.44 21.32
CA GLU A 25 14.42 -22.03 22.60
C GLU A 25 15.29 -22.54 23.77
N ASN A 26 15.50 -21.85 24.90
CA ASN A 26 15.01 -20.55 25.38
C ASN A 26 16.19 -19.71 25.93
N LEU A 27 16.39 -18.47 25.46
CA LEU A 27 17.26 -17.51 26.16
C LEU A 27 16.52 -16.96 27.39
N HIS A 28 16.73 -17.58 28.55
CA HIS A 28 16.29 -17.02 29.82
C HIS A 28 17.16 -15.81 30.19
N LEU A 29 16.57 -14.61 30.19
CA LEU A 29 17.27 -13.38 30.49
C LEU A 29 17.72 -13.30 31.97
N THR A 30 19.02 -13.37 32.20
CA THR A 30 19.59 -12.99 33.51
C THR A 30 19.66 -11.46 33.65
N GLU A 31 19.74 -10.97 34.89
CA GLU A 31 19.94 -9.54 35.16
C GLU A 31 21.19 -8.98 34.46
N LEU A 32 22.25 -9.79 34.31
CA LEU A 32 23.46 -9.41 33.58
C LEU A 32 23.18 -9.18 32.09
N ASN A 33 22.40 -10.07 31.44
CA ASN A 33 22.01 -9.88 30.03
C ASN A 33 21.18 -8.59 29.88
N LYS A 34 20.20 -8.36 30.77
CA LYS A 34 19.35 -7.16 30.76
C LYS A 34 20.17 -5.88 30.93
N LYS A 35 21.14 -5.89 31.86
CA LYS A 35 22.06 -4.75 32.08
C LYS A 35 22.94 -4.48 30.86
N GLN A 36 23.52 -5.51 30.25
CA GLN A 36 24.30 -5.38 29.00
C GLN A 36 23.45 -4.79 27.85
N ILE A 37 22.20 -5.24 27.70
CA ILE A 37 21.28 -4.73 26.67
C ILE A 37 20.99 -3.24 26.91
N ILE A 38 20.66 -2.85 28.14
CA ILE A 38 20.40 -1.45 28.51
C ILE A 38 21.64 -0.57 28.28
N ASP A 39 22.82 -1.00 28.74
CA ASP A 39 24.05 -0.21 28.61
C ASP A 39 24.52 -0.10 27.15
N SER A 40 24.30 -1.13 26.33
CA SER A 40 24.58 -1.04 24.91
C SER A 40 23.55 -0.18 24.16
N LEU A 41 22.27 -0.23 24.55
CA LEU A 41 21.23 0.64 24.03
C LEU A 41 21.57 2.12 24.30
N MET A 42 22.03 2.46 25.51
CA MET A 42 22.46 3.83 25.82
C MET A 42 23.59 4.30 24.91
N LYS A 43 24.60 3.46 24.63
CA LYS A 43 25.68 3.81 23.68
C LYS A 43 25.15 4.06 22.26
N GLN A 44 24.23 3.22 21.78
CA GLN A 44 23.64 3.40 20.44
C GLN A 44 22.76 4.67 20.37
N LEU A 45 22.05 5.04 21.44
CA LEU A 45 21.33 6.32 21.50
C LEU A 45 22.30 7.51 21.55
N GLU A 46 23.33 7.45 22.41
CA GLU A 46 24.36 8.48 22.57
C GLU A 46 25.12 8.76 21.28
N GLU A 47 25.36 7.75 20.44
CA GLU A 47 25.95 7.93 19.11
C GLU A 47 24.92 8.41 18.08
N PHE A 48 23.78 7.72 17.90
CA PHE A 48 22.95 7.90 16.70
C PHE A 48 21.61 8.64 16.90
N TYR A 49 21.05 8.74 18.10
CA TYR A 49 19.66 9.23 18.23
C TYR A 49 19.50 10.72 17.88
N ILE A 50 18.45 11.04 17.13
CA ILE A 50 18.22 12.37 16.55
C ILE A 50 17.85 13.45 17.59
N ARG A 51 17.25 13.07 18.75
CA ARG A 51 16.84 14.00 19.81
C ARG A 51 17.76 13.88 21.06
N PRO A 52 18.99 14.45 21.05
CA PRO A 52 19.99 14.21 22.09
C PRO A 52 19.54 14.59 23.51
N ASN A 53 18.71 15.64 23.64
CA ASN A 53 18.22 16.12 24.94
C ASN A 53 17.41 15.04 25.69
N ALA A 54 16.66 14.19 24.98
CA ALA A 54 15.84 13.14 25.60
C ALA A 54 16.67 11.92 26.09
N ILE A 55 17.93 11.78 25.65
CA ILE A 55 18.79 10.65 26.05
C ILE A 55 19.03 10.66 27.56
N GLY A 56 19.16 11.83 28.18
CA GLY A 56 19.34 11.96 29.63
C GLY A 56 18.16 11.37 30.42
N ASP A 57 16.93 11.70 30.02
CA ASP A 57 15.72 11.23 30.68
C ASP A 57 15.44 9.74 30.39
N ILE A 58 15.71 9.28 29.16
CA ILE A 58 15.66 7.84 28.81
C ILE A 58 16.63 7.05 29.70
N LYS A 59 17.89 7.51 29.79
CA LYS A 59 18.95 6.90 30.59
C LYS A 59 18.60 6.89 32.07
N LYS A 60 17.94 7.94 32.57
CA LYS A 60 17.39 8.00 33.92
C LYS A 60 16.27 6.96 34.12
N LYS A 61 15.22 6.97 33.30
CA LYS A 61 14.07 6.04 33.34
C LYS A 61 14.51 4.58 33.37
N LEU A 62 15.33 4.15 32.40
CA LEU A 62 15.74 2.75 32.29
C LEU A 62 16.62 2.31 33.48
N ASN A 63 17.53 3.16 33.96
CA ASN A 63 18.34 2.83 35.13
C ASN A 63 17.53 2.87 36.44
N GLU A 64 16.52 3.73 36.57
CA GLU A 64 15.58 3.70 37.69
C GLU A 64 14.72 2.44 37.67
N ASN A 65 14.14 2.08 36.53
CA ASN A 65 13.32 0.87 36.38
C ASN A 65 14.14 -0.40 36.68
N TYR A 66 15.39 -0.46 36.20
CA TYR A 66 16.33 -1.53 36.54
C TYR A 66 16.61 -1.58 38.06
N LYS A 67 16.97 -0.45 38.69
CA LYS A 67 17.24 -0.38 40.14
C LYS A 67 16.01 -0.72 41.00
N LYS A 68 14.80 -0.40 40.53
CA LYS A 68 13.51 -0.73 41.16
C LYS A 68 13.08 -2.17 40.94
N GLY A 69 13.84 -2.97 40.16
CA GLY A 69 13.53 -4.37 39.88
C GLY A 69 12.39 -4.57 38.87
N ILE A 70 11.93 -3.53 38.15
CA ILE A 70 10.78 -3.60 37.25
C ILE A 70 11.01 -4.57 36.07
N TYR A 71 12.26 -4.83 35.72
CA TYR A 71 12.64 -5.81 34.69
C TYR A 71 12.98 -7.21 35.24
N LYS A 72 13.06 -7.37 36.56
CA LYS A 72 13.68 -8.52 37.22
C LYS A 72 13.00 -9.84 36.86
N ASP A 73 11.67 -9.88 36.94
CA ASP A 73 10.90 -11.10 36.74
C ASP A 73 10.52 -11.33 35.27
N ILE A 74 10.88 -10.40 34.37
CA ILE A 74 10.69 -10.54 32.92
C ILE A 74 11.78 -11.44 32.35
N VAL A 75 11.46 -12.73 32.16
CA VAL A 75 12.44 -13.74 31.70
C VAL A 75 12.46 -13.96 30.19
N LYS A 76 11.36 -13.69 29.47
CA LYS A 76 11.28 -13.94 28.01
C LYS A 76 11.85 -12.75 27.22
N PRO A 77 12.64 -13.00 26.15
CA PRO A 77 13.25 -11.93 25.37
C PRO A 77 12.26 -10.91 24.78
N ASN A 78 11.16 -11.37 24.17
CA ASN A 78 10.17 -10.49 23.55
C ASN A 78 9.36 -9.65 24.55
N GLU A 79 9.12 -10.15 25.76
CA GLU A 79 8.43 -9.39 26.83
C GLU A 79 9.33 -8.26 27.35
N PHE A 80 10.63 -8.52 27.50
CA PHE A 80 11.62 -7.50 27.87
C PHE A 80 11.84 -6.47 26.75
N ALA A 81 11.89 -6.92 25.50
CA ALA A 81 11.99 -6.07 24.32
C ALA A 81 10.79 -5.12 24.20
N GLY A 82 9.56 -5.65 24.32
CA GLY A 82 8.33 -4.86 24.34
C GLY A 82 8.28 -3.87 25.52
N LYS A 83 8.72 -4.28 26.72
CA LYS A 83 8.73 -3.40 27.89
C LYS A 83 9.76 -2.25 27.77
N ILE A 84 10.96 -2.50 27.23
CA ILE A 84 11.91 -1.42 26.95
C ILE A 84 11.36 -0.50 25.85
N SER A 85 10.74 -1.04 24.80
CA SER A 85 10.09 -0.21 23.76
C SER A 85 9.05 0.73 24.35
N ALA A 86 8.19 0.23 25.22
CA ALA A 86 7.21 1.05 25.94
C ALA A 86 7.86 2.11 26.83
N ASP A 87 8.91 1.77 27.58
CA ASP A 87 9.64 2.74 28.43
C ASP A 87 10.39 3.81 27.60
N LEU A 88 10.90 3.48 26.41
CA LEU A 88 11.49 4.44 25.47
C LEU A 88 10.42 5.42 24.99
N ILE A 89 9.33 4.92 24.41
CA ILE A 89 8.21 5.72 23.87
C ILE A 89 7.58 6.61 24.96
N GLU A 90 7.42 6.10 26.19
CA GLU A 90 6.86 6.85 27.31
C GLU A 90 7.66 8.12 27.61
N VAL A 91 8.98 8.08 27.49
CA VAL A 91 9.87 9.21 27.78
C VAL A 91 10.11 10.09 26.57
N SER A 92 10.45 9.51 25.42
CA SER A 92 10.84 10.24 24.21
C SER A 92 9.67 10.91 23.49
N LYS A 93 8.45 10.39 23.68
CA LYS A 93 7.27 10.66 22.84
C LYS A 93 7.54 10.40 21.34
N ASP A 94 8.43 9.45 21.07
CA ASP A 94 8.92 9.09 19.74
C ASP A 94 8.47 7.66 19.43
N LEU A 95 7.48 7.53 18.54
CA LEU A 95 6.80 6.27 18.25
C LEU A 95 7.65 5.29 17.41
N HIS A 96 8.76 5.76 16.85
CA HIS A 96 9.65 4.98 16.00
C HIS A 96 10.59 4.03 16.77
N PHE A 97 10.67 4.17 18.10
CA PHE A 97 11.45 3.25 18.93
C PHE A 97 10.81 1.87 19.02
N SER A 98 11.53 0.87 18.52
CA SER A 98 11.21 -0.54 18.73
C SER A 98 12.49 -1.30 19.10
N VAL A 99 12.44 -2.04 20.20
CA VAL A 99 13.43 -3.04 20.59
C VAL A 99 12.81 -4.41 20.33
N SER A 100 13.55 -5.28 19.65
CA SER A 100 13.08 -6.62 19.24
C SER A 100 14.18 -7.66 19.46
N TYR A 101 13.80 -8.87 19.92
CA TYR A 101 14.71 -10.01 19.94
C TYR A 101 14.70 -10.69 18.56
N ASP A 102 15.86 -10.69 17.91
CA ASP A 102 16.07 -11.20 16.56
C ASP A 102 17.52 -11.69 16.45
N PRO A 103 17.82 -12.88 17.00
CA PRO A 103 19.19 -13.39 17.06
C PRO A 103 19.75 -13.70 15.67
N GLU A 104 18.91 -14.10 14.72
CA GLU A 104 19.33 -14.48 13.37
C GLU A 104 19.76 -13.26 12.54
N TRP A 105 18.96 -12.18 12.56
CA TRP A 105 19.40 -10.91 11.97
C TRP A 105 20.63 -10.34 12.68
N SER A 106 20.68 -10.44 14.02
CA SER A 106 21.81 -9.96 14.82
C SER A 106 23.11 -10.67 14.46
N GLU A 107 23.09 -12.00 14.33
CA GLU A 107 24.25 -12.80 13.96
C GLU A 107 24.69 -12.53 12.51
N ASN A 108 23.75 -12.44 11.58
CA ASN A 108 24.02 -12.08 10.19
C ASN A 108 24.62 -10.67 10.04
N GLN A 109 24.15 -9.70 10.82
CA GLN A 109 24.67 -8.33 10.85
C GLN A 109 26.02 -8.22 11.59
N LEU A 110 26.34 -9.12 12.53
CA LEU A 110 27.69 -9.22 13.12
C LEU A 110 28.70 -9.85 12.16
N LYS A 111 28.25 -10.75 11.27
CA LYS A 111 29.08 -11.39 10.23
C LYS A 111 29.11 -10.59 8.91
N LYS A 112 28.70 -9.32 8.91
CA LYS A 112 28.53 -8.48 7.69
C LYS A 112 29.82 -8.24 6.90
N GLU A 113 30.99 -8.45 7.50
CA GLU A 113 32.29 -8.30 6.83
C GLU A 113 32.69 -9.53 5.98
N ASP A 114 32.03 -10.67 6.17
CA ASP A 114 32.20 -11.86 5.33
C ASP A 114 31.45 -11.69 3.99
N LYS A 115 32.20 -11.79 2.89
CA LYS A 115 31.70 -11.57 1.53
C LYS A 115 30.73 -12.64 1.04
N GLU A 116 30.90 -13.90 1.43
CA GLU A 116 30.00 -14.98 1.01
C GLU A 116 28.73 -14.98 1.86
N ILE A 117 28.80 -14.60 3.13
CA ILE A 117 27.61 -14.34 3.96
C ILE A 117 26.82 -13.14 3.40
N GLN A 118 27.48 -12.04 3.04
CA GLN A 118 26.79 -10.91 2.36
C GLN A 118 26.14 -11.28 1.04
N LYS A 119 26.81 -12.11 0.24
CA LYS A 119 26.29 -12.61 -1.03
C LYS A 119 25.09 -13.55 -0.84
N LYS A 120 25.11 -14.40 0.20
CA LYS A 120 23.98 -15.24 0.59
C LYS A 120 22.77 -14.40 1.03
N ILE A 121 22.97 -13.47 1.98
CA ILE A 121 21.91 -12.57 2.48
C ILE A 121 21.26 -11.83 1.33
N LYS A 122 22.05 -11.19 0.44
CA LYS A 122 21.52 -10.47 -0.73
C LYS A 122 20.78 -11.36 -1.74
N ALA A 123 21.18 -12.63 -1.87
CA ALA A 123 20.47 -13.59 -2.72
C ALA A 123 19.12 -14.02 -2.11
N GLU A 124 19.05 -14.13 -0.78
CA GLU A 124 17.83 -14.45 -0.03
C GLU A 124 16.87 -13.24 -0.02
N GLU A 125 17.36 -12.03 0.27
CA GLU A 125 16.63 -10.75 0.14
C GLU A 125 16.03 -10.60 -1.27
N LEU A 126 16.84 -10.77 -2.32
CA LEU A 126 16.39 -10.69 -3.72
C LEU A 126 15.38 -11.80 -4.08
N SER A 127 15.46 -12.97 -3.44
CA SER A 127 14.49 -14.07 -3.63
C SER A 127 13.13 -13.71 -3.03
N GLU A 128 13.10 -13.18 -1.81
CA GLU A 128 11.87 -12.72 -1.16
C GLU A 128 11.26 -11.49 -1.85
N ALA A 129 12.09 -10.53 -2.29
CA ALA A 129 11.65 -9.40 -3.10
C ALA A 129 10.97 -9.88 -4.39
N LYS A 130 11.58 -10.83 -5.11
CA LYS A 130 11.00 -11.43 -6.33
C LYS A 130 9.67 -12.16 -6.05
N LYS A 131 9.56 -12.93 -4.97
CA LYS A 131 8.30 -13.58 -4.56
C LYS A 131 7.17 -12.58 -4.30
N LYS A 132 7.51 -11.40 -3.76
CA LYS A 132 6.58 -10.28 -3.50
C LYS A 132 6.40 -9.34 -4.70
N ASN A 133 6.95 -9.69 -5.88
CA ASN A 133 7.00 -8.85 -7.09
C ASN A 133 7.54 -7.43 -6.81
N PHE A 134 8.54 -7.31 -5.94
CA PHE A 134 9.16 -6.07 -5.48
C PHE A 134 8.18 -5.05 -4.87
N GLY A 135 7.13 -5.56 -4.20
CA GLY A 135 6.06 -4.75 -3.59
C GLY A 135 4.87 -4.48 -4.51
N PHE A 136 5.03 -4.57 -5.83
CA PHE A 136 3.98 -4.27 -6.82
C PHE A 136 2.92 -5.37 -6.87
N GLN A 137 1.71 -5.09 -6.38
CA GLN A 137 0.62 -6.08 -6.26
C GLN A 137 -0.33 -6.07 -7.46
N LYS A 138 -0.65 -4.89 -8.01
CA LYS A 138 -1.63 -4.77 -9.10
C LYS A 138 -1.35 -3.58 -10.01
N THR A 139 -1.45 -3.78 -11.32
CA THR A 139 -1.64 -2.72 -12.31
C THR A 139 -2.83 -3.06 -13.18
N GLN A 140 -3.64 -2.07 -13.57
CA GLN A 140 -4.81 -2.23 -14.44
C GLN A 140 -5.16 -0.90 -15.09
N ILE A 141 -5.89 -0.96 -16.21
CA ILE A 141 -6.60 0.19 -16.78
C ILE A 141 -8.06 0.09 -16.32
N LEU A 142 -8.59 1.15 -15.74
CA LEU A 142 -10.00 1.30 -15.34
C LEU A 142 -10.79 2.02 -16.43
N GLU A 143 -12.11 1.96 -16.30
CA GLU A 143 -13.07 2.67 -17.14
C GLU A 143 -12.75 4.17 -17.25
N GLY A 144 -12.88 4.73 -18.45
CA GLY A 144 -12.42 6.09 -18.76
C GLY A 144 -10.91 6.21 -18.96
N ASN A 145 -10.20 5.11 -19.26
CA ASN A 145 -8.75 5.06 -19.47
C ASN A 145 -7.93 5.54 -18.26
N ILE A 146 -8.39 5.19 -17.05
CA ILE A 146 -7.79 5.65 -15.80
C ILE A 146 -6.84 4.56 -15.28
N GLY A 147 -5.55 4.87 -15.21
CA GLY A 147 -4.55 3.96 -14.67
C GLY A 147 -4.76 3.69 -13.19
N TYR A 148 -4.53 2.46 -12.76
CA TYR A 148 -4.52 2.09 -11.35
C TYR A 148 -3.29 1.25 -11.02
N LEU A 149 -2.57 1.65 -9.98
CA LEU A 149 -1.33 1.06 -9.50
C LEU A 149 -1.45 0.81 -7.99
N GLN A 150 -1.39 -0.44 -7.55
CA GLN A 150 -1.25 -0.80 -6.13
C GLN A 150 0.12 -1.43 -5.89
N PHE A 151 0.85 -0.92 -4.88
CA PHE A 151 2.04 -1.55 -4.35
C PHE A 151 2.12 -1.36 -2.83
N ASP A 152 2.44 -2.44 -2.11
CA ASP A 152 2.28 -2.53 -0.66
C ASP A 152 3.62 -2.35 0.09
N TYR A 153 4.74 -2.13 -0.63
CA TYR A 153 6.08 -1.85 -0.08
C TYR A 153 6.94 -1.08 -1.09
N PHE A 154 7.79 -0.17 -0.61
CA PHE A 154 8.81 0.52 -1.40
C PHE A 154 10.13 -0.28 -1.38
N GLU A 155 10.35 -1.12 -2.39
CA GLU A 155 11.57 -1.93 -2.51
C GLU A 155 12.78 -1.13 -3.01
N ASP A 156 14.01 -1.54 -2.67
CA ASP A 156 15.23 -0.85 -3.11
C ASP A 156 15.30 -0.73 -4.65
N PRO A 157 15.39 0.48 -5.24
CA PRO A 157 15.49 0.65 -6.69
C PRO A 157 16.74 -0.03 -7.31
N ASN A 158 17.79 -0.34 -6.55
CA ASN A 158 18.92 -1.16 -7.02
C ASN A 158 18.50 -2.55 -7.51
N ILE A 159 17.38 -3.09 -7.01
CA ILE A 159 16.82 -4.39 -7.43
C ILE A 159 15.43 -4.28 -8.08
N ALA A 160 14.72 -3.17 -7.86
CA ALA A 160 13.32 -3.00 -8.24
C ALA A 160 13.06 -1.94 -9.33
N SER A 161 14.04 -1.13 -9.73
CA SER A 161 13.84 -0.05 -10.72
C SER A 161 13.34 -0.54 -12.09
N GLU A 162 13.81 -1.70 -12.58
CA GLU A 162 13.29 -2.32 -13.81
C GLU A 162 11.80 -2.68 -13.70
N LYS A 163 11.37 -3.18 -12.53
CA LYS A 163 9.97 -3.52 -12.25
C LYS A 163 9.10 -2.26 -12.21
N ALA A 164 9.56 -1.23 -11.51
CA ALA A 164 8.89 0.06 -11.44
C ALA A 164 8.76 0.70 -12.84
N ALA A 165 9.84 0.71 -13.63
CA ALA A 165 9.83 1.22 -15.00
C ALA A 165 8.84 0.48 -15.91
N ALA A 166 8.79 -0.86 -15.85
CA ALA A 166 7.84 -1.65 -16.64
C ALA A 166 6.37 -1.38 -16.24
N VAL A 167 6.11 -1.14 -14.95
CA VAL A 167 4.78 -0.75 -14.45
C VAL A 167 4.40 0.65 -14.94
N MET A 168 5.31 1.62 -14.88
CA MET A 168 5.06 2.96 -15.40
C MET A 168 4.91 2.98 -16.93
N GLN A 169 5.62 2.11 -17.65
CA GLN A 169 5.46 1.94 -19.10
C GLN A 169 4.08 1.38 -19.46
N PHE A 170 3.52 0.45 -18.68
CA PHE A 170 2.15 -0.05 -18.89
C PHE A 170 1.07 1.05 -18.72
N LEU A 171 1.35 2.05 -17.88
CA LEU A 171 0.43 3.14 -17.55
C LEU A 171 0.63 4.41 -18.39
N ASN A 172 1.58 4.43 -19.34
CA ASN A 172 2.07 5.65 -19.98
C ASN A 172 1.10 6.36 -20.94
N ASN A 173 -0.04 5.73 -21.25
CA ASN A 173 -1.10 6.23 -22.14
C ASN A 173 -2.46 6.41 -21.41
N THR A 174 -2.46 6.47 -20.07
CA THR A 174 -3.67 6.71 -19.26
C THR A 174 -3.95 8.19 -19.07
N ASP A 175 -5.22 8.60 -19.00
CA ASP A 175 -5.61 10.02 -18.92
C ASP A 175 -5.62 10.58 -17.48
N ALA A 176 -5.69 9.68 -16.50
CA ALA A 176 -5.43 9.96 -15.08
C ALA A 176 -4.87 8.69 -14.40
N LEU A 177 -4.19 8.84 -13.25
CA LEU A 177 -3.55 7.74 -12.51
C LEU A 177 -3.99 7.73 -11.05
N ILE A 178 -4.39 6.55 -10.56
CA ILE A 178 -4.66 6.26 -9.15
C ILE A 178 -3.54 5.38 -8.59
N ILE A 179 -2.90 5.83 -7.52
CA ILE A 179 -1.82 5.11 -6.82
C ILE A 179 -2.33 4.69 -5.45
N ASP A 180 -2.51 3.39 -5.23
CA ASP A 180 -3.02 2.83 -3.99
C ASP A 180 -1.89 2.50 -3.00
N LEU A 181 -1.79 3.31 -1.94
CA LEU A 181 -0.87 3.13 -0.82
C LEU A 181 -1.60 2.77 0.50
N ARG A 182 -2.89 2.40 0.46
CA ARG A 182 -3.71 2.10 1.64
C ARG A 182 -3.23 0.90 2.47
N ARG A 183 -2.28 0.12 1.95
CA ARG A 183 -1.63 -1.03 2.60
C ARG A 183 -0.11 -0.88 2.70
N ASN A 184 0.43 0.26 2.29
CA ASN A 184 1.86 0.43 2.12
C ASN A 184 2.49 1.05 3.38
N ASN A 185 3.33 0.26 4.05
CA ASN A 185 3.97 0.62 5.31
C ASN A 185 5.35 1.29 5.12
N GLY A 186 5.69 1.72 3.89
CA GLY A 186 6.94 2.38 3.55
C GLY A 186 8.00 1.45 2.95
N GLY A 187 9.27 1.70 3.25
CA GLY A 187 10.44 1.05 2.63
C GLY A 187 11.49 2.07 2.21
N ALA A 188 12.18 1.83 1.09
CA ALA A 188 13.21 2.71 0.53
C ALA A 188 12.60 4.02 0.00
N MET A 189 13.05 5.17 0.55
CA MET A 189 12.55 6.49 0.14
C MET A 189 12.99 6.88 -1.28
N GLU A 190 14.06 6.24 -1.76
CA GLU A 190 14.63 6.33 -3.11
C GLU A 190 13.68 5.74 -4.17
N MET A 191 12.87 4.74 -3.83
CA MET A 191 11.78 4.27 -4.73
C MET A 191 10.65 5.30 -4.79
N GLY A 192 10.37 6.01 -3.68
CA GLY A 192 9.46 7.16 -3.66
C GLY A 192 9.96 8.30 -4.55
N GLN A 193 11.26 8.60 -4.52
CA GLN A 193 11.91 9.53 -5.45
C GLN A 193 11.78 9.05 -6.90
N PHE A 194 12.11 7.79 -7.19
CA PHE A 194 12.06 7.22 -8.55
C PHE A 194 10.66 7.31 -9.16
N LEU A 195 9.62 6.88 -8.43
CA LEU A 195 8.23 6.96 -8.88
C LEU A 195 7.75 8.41 -9.00
N SER A 196 8.06 9.28 -8.03
CA SER A 196 7.72 10.72 -8.11
C SER A 196 8.34 11.42 -9.32
N SER A 197 9.49 10.93 -9.79
CA SER A 197 10.19 11.46 -10.97
C SER A 197 9.52 11.14 -12.31
N TYR A 198 8.48 10.30 -12.32
CA TYR A 198 7.59 10.16 -13.48
C TYR A 198 6.56 11.27 -13.59
N PHE A 199 6.33 12.09 -12.55
CA PHE A 199 5.14 12.95 -12.46
C PHE A 199 5.36 14.44 -12.76
N TYR A 200 6.58 14.85 -13.09
CA TYR A 200 6.89 16.25 -13.44
C TYR A 200 7.83 16.29 -14.64
N SER A 201 7.67 17.28 -15.51
CA SER A 201 8.64 17.61 -16.57
C SER A 201 9.85 18.39 -16.04
N ASP A 202 9.66 19.14 -14.95
CA ASP A 202 10.70 19.88 -14.24
C ASP A 202 11.69 18.94 -13.53
N LYS A 203 12.94 19.41 -13.41
CA LYS A 203 14.11 18.67 -12.93
C LYS A 203 14.76 19.34 -11.72
N GLU A 204 14.38 20.57 -11.38
CA GLU A 204 14.94 21.34 -10.25
C GLU A 204 13.92 21.49 -9.11
N LEU A 205 13.19 20.41 -8.81
CA LEU A 205 12.26 20.33 -7.67
C LEU A 205 12.84 19.42 -6.56
N PRO A 206 13.11 19.95 -5.35
CA PRO A 206 13.40 19.13 -4.18
C PRO A 206 12.12 18.49 -3.64
N LEU A 207 12.15 17.19 -3.36
CA LEU A 207 11.06 16.45 -2.73
C LEU A 207 11.05 16.63 -1.21
N TYR A 208 12.21 16.45 -0.59
CA TYR A 208 12.40 16.57 0.85
C TYR A 208 13.88 16.84 1.16
N LYS A 209 14.11 17.57 2.26
CA LYS A 209 15.44 17.74 2.85
C LYS A 209 15.54 16.90 4.12
N TYR A 210 16.71 16.34 4.38
CA TYR A 210 16.91 15.46 5.52
C TYR A 210 18.27 15.68 6.14
N TYR A 211 18.36 15.46 7.45
CA TYR A 211 19.64 15.38 8.13
C TYR A 211 19.69 14.22 9.11
N TYR A 212 20.88 13.72 9.36
CA TYR A 212 21.13 12.62 10.28
C TYR A 212 22.46 12.79 11.00
N TYR A 213 22.69 11.99 12.04
CA TYR A 213 23.97 11.93 12.74
C TYR A 213 24.77 10.71 12.30
N GLU A 214 25.95 10.94 11.72
CA GLU A 214 26.99 9.93 11.58
C GLU A 214 27.71 9.70 12.92
N LYS A 215 28.59 8.68 12.93
CA LYS A 215 29.50 8.42 14.05
C LYS A 215 30.19 9.69 14.55
N ASN A 216 30.46 9.75 15.85
CA ASN A 216 31.00 10.93 16.54
C ASN A 216 30.11 12.20 16.44
N ARG A 217 28.78 12.04 16.32
CA ARG A 217 27.78 13.14 16.24
C ARG A 217 28.00 14.14 15.10
N LYS A 218 28.70 13.74 14.03
CA LYS A 218 28.82 14.55 12.81
C LYS A 218 27.43 14.67 12.16
N LYS A 219 26.84 15.87 12.20
CA LYS A 219 25.60 16.18 11.45
C LYS A 219 25.91 16.10 9.95
N VAL A 220 25.06 15.41 9.21
CA VAL A 220 25.09 15.40 7.74
C VAL A 220 23.74 15.84 7.23
N GLU A 221 23.74 16.86 6.37
CA GLU A 221 22.54 17.45 5.77
C GLU A 221 22.52 17.15 4.27
N ARG A 222 21.34 16.84 3.74
CA ARG A 222 21.11 16.37 2.37
C ARG A 222 19.74 16.82 1.88
N GLU A 223 19.58 16.81 0.58
CA GLU A 223 18.30 17.05 -0.08
C GLU A 223 18.08 15.99 -1.15
N MET A 224 16.85 15.51 -1.27
CA MET A 224 16.44 14.59 -2.33
C MET A 224 15.68 15.37 -3.39
N TRP A 225 16.15 15.30 -4.62
CA TRP A 225 15.60 16.01 -5.78
C TRP A 225 14.97 15.03 -6.77
N LEU A 226 14.07 15.50 -7.63
CA LEU A 226 13.57 14.68 -8.74
C LEU A 226 14.71 14.23 -9.66
N LEU A 227 14.59 13.03 -10.23
CA LEU A 227 15.59 12.51 -11.15
C LEU A 227 15.51 13.25 -12.51
N PRO A 228 16.64 13.64 -13.12
CA PRO A 228 16.65 14.40 -14.38
C PRO A 228 16.20 13.57 -15.61
N SER A 229 16.15 12.25 -15.46
CA SER A 229 15.62 11.28 -16.42
C SER A 229 15.03 10.08 -15.68
N VAL A 230 14.07 9.40 -16.33
CA VAL A 230 13.51 8.11 -15.91
C VAL A 230 13.32 7.25 -17.17
N PRO A 231 13.31 5.90 -17.09
CA PRO A 231 13.06 5.06 -18.27
C PRO A 231 11.62 5.21 -18.80
N GLY A 232 11.47 5.50 -20.09
CA GLY A 232 10.17 5.64 -20.76
C GLY A 232 9.64 7.08 -20.79
N LYS A 233 8.31 7.21 -20.95
CA LYS A 233 7.60 8.50 -20.95
C LYS A 233 7.20 8.88 -19.52
N ARG A 234 7.23 10.17 -19.20
CA ARG A 234 6.65 10.73 -17.98
C ARG A 234 5.13 10.90 -18.11
N LEU A 235 4.48 11.13 -16.98
CA LEU A 235 3.05 11.32 -16.77
C LEU A 235 2.81 12.71 -16.14
N GLU A 236 3.40 13.74 -16.76
CA GLU A 236 3.39 15.12 -16.26
C GLU A 236 2.12 15.91 -16.59
N ASP A 237 1.35 15.52 -17.61
CA ASP A 237 0.14 16.25 -18.03
C ASP A 237 -1.17 15.74 -17.40
N ILE A 238 -1.15 14.54 -16.81
CA ILE A 238 -2.34 13.83 -16.34
C ILE A 238 -2.67 14.13 -14.88
N ASP A 239 -3.92 13.90 -14.47
CA ASP A 239 -4.31 14.03 -13.06
C ASP A 239 -3.91 12.79 -12.25
N ILE A 240 -3.35 12.99 -11.06
CA ILE A 240 -2.82 11.91 -10.21
C ILE A 240 -3.46 11.94 -8.83
N TYR A 241 -3.91 10.78 -8.37
CA TYR A 241 -4.57 10.56 -7.08
C TYR A 241 -3.77 9.54 -6.27
N ILE A 242 -3.53 9.81 -4.98
CA ILE A 242 -2.89 8.86 -4.06
C ILE A 242 -3.89 8.42 -3.00
N LEU A 243 -4.03 7.11 -2.80
CA LEU A 243 -4.95 6.55 -1.82
C LEU A 243 -4.23 6.23 -0.51
N THR A 244 -4.72 6.78 0.60
CA THR A 244 -4.14 6.63 1.93
C THR A 244 -5.11 5.97 2.91
N SER A 245 -4.55 5.28 3.91
CA SER A 245 -5.30 4.72 5.04
C SER A 245 -4.63 5.08 6.36
N SER A 246 -5.32 4.79 7.46
CA SER A 246 -4.80 4.81 8.82
C SER A 246 -3.61 3.88 9.11
N VAL A 247 -3.21 3.01 8.17
CA VAL A 247 -1.96 2.21 8.26
C VAL A 247 -0.87 2.60 7.25
N THR A 248 -1.13 3.52 6.32
CA THR A 248 -0.09 4.03 5.42
C THR A 248 1.02 4.70 6.24
N PHE A 249 2.29 4.31 6.01
CA PHE A 249 3.41 4.66 6.90
C PHE A 249 4.71 5.01 6.17
N SER A 250 5.56 5.83 6.79
CA SER A 250 6.96 6.08 6.40
C SER A 250 7.15 6.54 4.95
N ALA A 251 7.91 5.83 4.10
CA ALA A 251 8.17 6.25 2.71
C ALA A 251 6.89 6.49 1.89
N ALA A 252 5.79 5.79 2.21
CA ALA A 252 4.48 6.01 1.60
C ALA A 252 3.89 7.37 1.98
N GLU A 253 4.05 7.78 3.24
CA GLU A 253 3.65 9.10 3.73
C GLU A 253 4.53 10.20 3.15
N TRP A 254 5.85 9.99 3.05
CA TRP A 254 6.77 10.97 2.44
C TRP A 254 6.48 11.21 0.97
N MET A 255 6.26 10.16 0.17
CA MET A 255 5.83 10.30 -1.22
C MET A 255 4.51 11.08 -1.32
N SER A 256 3.55 10.77 -0.44
CA SER A 256 2.24 11.45 -0.42
C SER A 256 2.38 12.94 -0.06
N TYR A 257 3.07 13.25 1.04
CA TYR A 257 3.24 14.59 1.60
C TYR A 257 4.03 15.53 0.67
N SER A 258 5.18 15.08 0.16
CA SER A 258 5.98 15.88 -0.79
C SER A 258 5.18 16.22 -2.05
N LEU A 259 4.46 15.25 -2.62
CA LEU A 259 3.65 15.47 -3.82
C LEU A 259 2.39 16.34 -3.56
N GLN A 260 1.82 16.27 -2.35
CA GLN A 260 0.71 17.13 -1.93
C GLN A 260 1.15 18.58 -1.68
N ASN A 261 2.33 18.79 -1.07
CA ASN A 261 2.90 20.11 -0.85
C ASN A 261 3.26 20.80 -2.18
N LEU A 262 3.86 20.04 -3.11
CA LEU A 262 4.13 20.45 -4.49
C LEU A 262 2.87 20.52 -5.39
N LYS A 263 1.66 20.29 -4.83
CA LYS A 263 0.34 20.38 -5.50
C LYS A 263 0.21 19.53 -6.78
N ARG A 264 0.94 18.42 -6.85
CA ARG A 264 0.95 17.49 -7.99
C ARG A 264 -0.11 16.40 -7.92
N VAL A 265 -0.51 16.00 -6.71
CA VAL A 265 -1.47 14.92 -6.47
C VAL A 265 -2.64 15.40 -5.64
N THR A 266 -3.76 14.68 -5.72
CA THR A 266 -4.87 14.76 -4.77
C THR A 266 -4.84 13.51 -3.89
N ILE A 267 -4.69 13.66 -2.57
CA ILE A 267 -4.76 12.52 -1.64
C ILE A 267 -6.22 12.22 -1.30
N VAL A 268 -6.62 10.95 -1.38
CA VAL A 268 -7.99 10.47 -1.16
C VAL A 268 -7.99 9.31 -0.16
N GLY A 269 -8.87 9.31 0.83
CA GLY A 269 -8.96 8.24 1.84
C GLY A 269 -8.84 8.77 3.25
N GLU A 270 -8.05 8.09 4.09
CA GLU A 270 -7.93 8.42 5.52
C GLU A 270 -6.60 9.13 5.82
N LYS A 271 -6.54 9.81 6.98
CA LYS A 271 -5.32 10.37 7.54
C LYS A 271 -4.33 9.26 7.92
N THR A 272 -3.07 9.42 7.54
CA THR A 272 -2.02 8.38 7.73
C THR A 272 -1.51 8.29 9.18
N ALA A 273 -0.63 7.31 9.43
CA ALA A 273 -0.21 6.93 10.79
C ALA A 273 0.79 7.90 11.48
N GLY A 274 1.58 8.68 10.74
CA GLY A 274 2.46 9.73 11.28
C GLY A 274 3.92 9.33 11.47
N GLY A 275 4.47 8.49 10.60
CA GLY A 275 5.82 7.94 10.68
C GLY A 275 6.89 8.72 9.92
N ALA A 276 7.29 9.91 10.38
CA ALA A 276 8.11 10.80 9.56
C ALA A 276 9.63 10.56 9.67
N HIS A 277 10.13 10.01 10.78
CA HIS A 277 11.58 10.01 11.06
C HIS A 277 12.27 8.69 10.68
N PRO A 278 13.33 8.70 9.83
CA PRO A 278 13.99 7.48 9.37
C PRO A 278 14.73 6.75 10.50
N ILE A 279 14.59 5.43 10.50
CA ILE A 279 15.17 4.53 11.50
C ILE A 279 16.40 3.78 10.96
N ASP A 280 17.37 3.54 11.83
CA ASP A 280 18.49 2.63 11.60
C ASP A 280 18.43 1.50 12.65
N ARG A 281 18.58 0.25 12.20
CA ARG A 281 18.50 -0.94 13.06
C ARG A 281 19.88 -1.28 13.58
N LYS A 282 20.09 -1.14 14.89
CA LYS A 282 21.35 -1.46 15.58
C LYS A 282 21.27 -2.82 16.28
N VAL A 283 22.38 -3.54 16.29
CA VAL A 283 22.57 -4.76 17.10
C VAL A 283 22.80 -4.37 18.56
N LEU A 284 22.20 -5.14 19.46
CA LEU A 284 22.42 -5.13 20.91
C LEU A 284 22.89 -6.52 21.38
N PRO A 285 23.53 -6.64 22.55
CA PRO A 285 23.97 -7.92 23.09
C PRO A 285 22.86 -8.97 23.20
N ASN A 286 23.25 -10.25 23.18
CA ASN A 286 22.36 -11.39 23.40
C ASN A 286 21.23 -11.54 22.34
N GLY A 287 21.47 -11.12 21.09
CA GLY A 287 20.50 -11.28 19.99
C GLY A 287 19.37 -10.25 19.97
N PHE A 288 19.55 -9.12 20.66
CA PHE A 288 18.60 -8.00 20.64
C PHE A 288 18.92 -7.02 19.52
N THR A 289 17.91 -6.28 19.09
CA THR A 289 18.02 -5.22 18.09
C THR A 289 17.22 -4.00 18.54
N VAL A 290 17.59 -2.81 18.06
CA VAL A 290 16.81 -1.59 18.27
C VAL A 290 16.74 -0.77 16.98
N ASN A 291 15.53 -0.32 16.63
CA ASN A 291 15.30 0.70 15.62
C ASN A 291 15.46 2.07 16.29
N ILE A 292 16.43 2.87 15.84
CA ILE A 292 16.74 4.20 16.38
C ILE A 292 16.43 5.26 15.32
N PRO A 293 15.61 6.28 15.62
CA PRO A 293 15.43 7.45 14.76
C PRO A 293 16.76 8.23 14.70
N PHE A 294 17.45 8.13 13.57
CA PHE A 294 18.82 8.65 13.42
C PHE A 294 18.87 9.94 12.59
N GLY A 295 17.75 10.28 11.95
CA GLY A 295 17.58 11.48 11.15
C GLY A 295 16.21 12.11 11.30
N GLU A 296 16.08 13.34 10.78
CA GLU A 296 14.85 14.10 10.65
C GLU A 296 14.69 14.48 9.18
N VAL A 297 13.51 14.25 8.61
CA VAL A 297 13.17 14.60 7.21
C VAL A 297 12.10 15.70 7.23
N LYS A 298 12.19 16.67 6.31
CA LYS A 298 11.32 17.84 6.25
C LYS A 298 10.93 18.17 4.81
N ASP A 299 9.77 18.79 4.68
CA ASP A 299 9.43 19.52 3.46
C ASP A 299 10.47 20.65 3.21
N PRO A 300 10.93 20.86 1.96
CA PRO A 300 11.93 21.89 1.67
C PRO A 300 11.42 23.31 1.92
N ILE A 301 10.13 23.56 1.62
CA ILE A 301 9.49 24.88 1.54
C ILE A 301 8.97 25.30 2.93
N THR A 302 8.14 24.48 3.57
CA THR A 302 7.54 24.79 4.88
C THR A 302 8.52 24.58 6.03
N ASN A 303 9.58 23.77 5.82
CA ASN A 303 10.50 23.32 6.86
C ASN A 303 9.82 22.51 7.98
N THR A 304 8.70 21.83 7.70
CA THR A 304 7.95 20.99 8.65
C THR A 304 7.80 19.54 8.22
N ASP A 305 7.37 18.70 9.16
CA ASP A 305 7.04 17.28 8.96
C ASP A 305 5.61 16.93 9.44
N PHE A 306 5.25 15.65 9.25
CA PHE A 306 4.02 15.03 9.72
C PHE A 306 4.22 14.11 10.95
N GLU A 307 5.33 14.23 11.68
CA GLU A 307 5.70 13.33 12.80
C GLU A 307 4.59 13.29 13.87
N GLY A 308 4.09 12.08 14.16
CA GLY A 308 2.98 11.85 15.11
C GLY A 308 1.62 12.46 14.70
N LYS A 309 1.56 13.16 13.56
CA LYS A 309 0.35 13.81 13.03
C LYS A 309 -0.29 12.97 11.93
N GLY A 310 0.51 12.43 11.03
CA GLY A 310 0.06 11.88 9.75
C GLY A 310 -0.23 12.96 8.71
N VAL A 311 -0.20 12.56 7.45
CA VAL A 311 -0.63 13.31 6.27
C VAL A 311 -2.15 13.34 6.24
N MET A 312 -2.74 14.52 6.01
CA MET A 312 -4.19 14.67 5.89
C MET A 312 -4.59 14.55 4.40
N PRO A 313 -5.54 13.69 4.03
CA PRO A 313 -6.06 13.62 2.67
C PRO A 313 -6.76 14.92 2.26
N ASP A 314 -6.63 15.32 1.00
CA ASP A 314 -7.39 16.43 0.41
C ASP A 314 -8.88 16.07 0.29
N VAL A 315 -9.20 14.78 0.10
CA VAL A 315 -10.55 14.23 0.10
C VAL A 315 -10.66 13.11 1.14
N LEU A 316 -11.16 13.47 2.32
CA LEU A 316 -11.38 12.54 3.43
C LEU A 316 -12.57 11.61 3.14
N CYS A 317 -12.32 10.31 3.08
CA CYS A 317 -13.33 9.24 3.06
C CYS A 317 -12.77 8.00 3.77
N LYS A 318 -13.53 6.90 3.85
CA LYS A 318 -12.94 5.65 4.37
C LYS A 318 -11.94 5.05 3.38
N SER A 319 -11.00 4.27 3.89
CA SER A 319 -10.05 3.47 3.09
C SER A 319 -10.79 2.52 2.13
N GLU A 320 -11.90 1.93 2.55
CA GLU A 320 -12.73 1.03 1.71
C GLU A 320 -13.39 1.74 0.50
N GLU A 321 -13.63 3.06 0.60
CA GLU A 321 -14.32 3.86 -0.41
C GLU A 321 -13.36 4.48 -1.43
N ALA A 322 -12.13 4.77 -1.01
CA ALA A 322 -11.19 5.68 -1.67
C ALA A 322 -10.95 5.40 -3.16
N VAL A 323 -10.94 4.13 -3.59
CA VAL A 323 -10.76 3.76 -5.02
C VAL A 323 -11.92 4.27 -5.88
N ASN A 324 -13.16 4.09 -5.43
CA ASN A 324 -14.33 4.55 -6.17
C ASN A 324 -14.45 6.09 -6.08
N THR A 325 -14.09 6.67 -4.93
CA THR A 325 -14.00 8.13 -4.76
C THR A 325 -13.01 8.77 -5.74
N SER A 326 -11.77 8.27 -5.83
CA SER A 326 -10.77 8.80 -6.76
C SER A 326 -11.13 8.53 -8.22
N HIS A 327 -11.72 7.38 -8.53
CA HIS A 327 -12.16 7.04 -9.88
C HIS A 327 -13.29 7.97 -10.35
N LEU A 328 -14.26 8.29 -9.49
CA LEU A 328 -15.28 9.30 -9.75
C LEU A 328 -14.69 10.70 -9.95
N LEU A 329 -13.77 11.13 -9.08
CA LEU A 329 -13.09 12.43 -9.21
C LEU A 329 -12.32 12.55 -10.53
N ALA A 330 -11.60 11.50 -10.93
CA ALA A 330 -10.88 11.44 -12.19
C ALA A 330 -11.83 11.53 -13.40
N LEU A 331 -12.88 10.71 -13.46
CA LEU A 331 -13.89 10.76 -14.53
C LEU A 331 -14.54 12.15 -14.65
N GLN A 332 -14.97 12.73 -13.54
CA GLN A 332 -15.61 14.05 -13.50
C GLN A 332 -14.65 15.17 -13.92
N LYS A 333 -13.39 15.11 -13.50
CA LYS A 333 -12.38 16.11 -13.85
C LYS A 333 -12.03 16.04 -15.34
N LEU A 334 -11.88 14.83 -15.91
CA LEU A 334 -11.67 14.64 -17.35
C LEU A 334 -12.88 15.11 -18.18
N ALA A 335 -14.11 14.74 -17.79
CA ALA A 335 -15.34 15.20 -18.45
C ALA A 335 -15.49 16.74 -18.40
N SER A 336 -15.04 17.38 -17.32
CA SER A 336 -15.03 18.85 -17.21
C SER A 336 -13.99 19.53 -18.12
N LYS A 337 -12.90 18.83 -18.47
CA LYS A 337 -11.84 19.31 -19.36
C LYS A 337 -12.23 19.19 -20.84
N ASN A 338 -12.78 18.05 -21.26
CA ASN A 338 -13.19 17.82 -22.65
C ASN A 338 -14.71 17.59 -22.78
N LYS A 339 -15.42 18.59 -23.30
CA LYS A 339 -16.88 18.55 -23.51
C LYS A 339 -17.33 17.60 -24.63
N GLU A 340 -16.45 17.25 -25.57
CA GLU A 340 -16.78 16.31 -26.65
C GLU A 340 -16.72 14.86 -26.15
N GLU A 341 -15.77 14.58 -25.25
CA GLU A 341 -15.63 13.27 -24.56
C GLU A 341 -16.46 13.15 -23.28
N ALA A 342 -17.05 14.25 -22.77
CA ALA A 342 -17.83 14.25 -21.53
C ALA A 342 -18.92 13.18 -21.50
N ASN A 343 -19.69 13.01 -22.59
CA ASN A 343 -20.72 11.97 -22.70
C ASN A 343 -20.14 10.55 -22.57
N ASN A 344 -18.94 10.32 -23.08
CA ASN A 344 -18.22 9.04 -23.02
C ASN A 344 -17.67 8.77 -21.62
N LEU A 345 -17.25 9.81 -20.88
CA LEU A 345 -16.73 9.68 -19.51
C LEU A 345 -17.86 9.57 -18.47
N ASP A 346 -18.93 10.36 -18.63
CA ASP A 346 -20.15 10.29 -17.81
C ASP A 346 -20.85 8.92 -17.93
N TRP A 347 -20.68 8.22 -19.07
CA TRP A 347 -21.09 6.81 -19.21
C TRP A 347 -20.62 5.96 -18.03
N PHE A 348 -19.37 6.12 -17.59
CA PHE A 348 -18.78 5.24 -16.57
C PHE A 348 -19.20 5.60 -15.13
N ILE A 349 -19.67 6.83 -14.87
CA ILE A 349 -20.00 7.31 -13.52
C ILE A 349 -21.03 6.43 -12.79
N PRO A 350 -22.17 6.00 -13.41
CA PRO A 350 -23.09 5.05 -12.78
C PRO A 350 -22.46 3.69 -12.44
N ILE A 351 -21.53 3.18 -13.26
CA ILE A 351 -20.84 1.91 -12.98
C ILE A 351 -19.99 2.03 -11.71
N VAL A 352 -19.21 3.11 -11.59
CA VAL A 352 -18.33 3.33 -10.42
C VAL A 352 -19.15 3.59 -9.14
N LYS A 353 -20.23 4.37 -9.23
CA LYS A 353 -21.19 4.53 -8.11
C LYS A 353 -21.76 3.18 -7.65
N ASN A 354 -22.14 2.32 -8.60
CA ASN A 354 -22.71 1.01 -8.32
C ASN A 354 -21.69 0.02 -7.72
N ARG A 355 -20.38 0.20 -7.92
CA ARG A 355 -19.33 -0.57 -7.22
C ARG A 355 -19.26 -0.24 -5.74
N GLN A 356 -19.36 1.05 -5.39
CA GLN A 356 -19.31 1.51 -4.00
C GLN A 356 -20.61 1.23 -3.25
N LYS A 357 -21.75 1.42 -3.93
CA LYS A 357 -23.09 1.17 -3.38
C LYS A 357 -23.97 0.48 -4.42
N PRO A 358 -23.93 -0.87 -4.48
CA PRO A 358 -24.76 -1.65 -5.40
C PRO A 358 -26.23 -1.30 -5.24
N GLN A 359 -26.91 -1.02 -6.36
CA GLN A 359 -28.34 -0.82 -6.37
C GLN A 359 -29.05 -2.15 -6.10
N THR A 360 -30.03 -2.11 -5.19
CA THR A 360 -30.97 -3.19 -4.97
C THR A 360 -32.36 -2.69 -5.35
N ILE A 361 -33.04 -3.47 -6.19
CA ILE A 361 -34.41 -3.20 -6.64
C ILE A 361 -35.29 -4.29 -6.06
N ASP A 362 -36.47 -3.91 -5.58
CA ASP A 362 -37.45 -4.86 -5.04
C ASP A 362 -37.85 -5.91 -6.09
N GLY A 363 -37.98 -7.17 -5.66
CA GLY A 363 -38.28 -8.29 -6.55
C GLY A 363 -39.64 -8.19 -7.25
N VAL A 364 -40.62 -7.49 -6.67
CA VAL A 364 -41.91 -7.19 -7.31
C VAL A 364 -41.73 -6.18 -8.45
N ILE A 365 -40.88 -5.17 -8.25
CA ILE A 365 -40.53 -4.17 -9.28
C ILE A 365 -39.78 -4.86 -10.43
N LEU A 366 -38.72 -5.63 -10.14
CA LEU A 366 -37.98 -6.39 -11.15
C LEU A 366 -38.89 -7.36 -11.92
N LYS A 367 -39.79 -8.06 -11.23
CA LYS A 367 -40.76 -8.96 -11.86
C LYS A 367 -41.76 -8.23 -12.77
N SER A 368 -42.12 -6.99 -12.46
CA SER A 368 -43.00 -6.17 -13.33
C SER A 368 -42.36 -5.84 -14.69
N TYR A 369 -41.01 -5.72 -14.73
CA TYR A 369 -40.25 -5.44 -15.95
C TYR A 369 -40.23 -6.61 -16.95
N GLN A 370 -40.61 -7.82 -16.54
CA GLN A 370 -40.73 -8.99 -17.42
C GLN A 370 -41.69 -8.74 -18.60
N GLY A 371 -41.32 -9.24 -19.77
CA GLY A 371 -42.10 -9.15 -21.00
C GLY A 371 -41.25 -9.22 -22.26
N LYS A 372 -41.91 -9.21 -23.41
CA LYS A 372 -41.25 -9.13 -24.72
C LYS A 372 -41.25 -7.70 -25.23
N TYR A 373 -40.21 -7.39 -25.99
CA TYR A 373 -39.87 -6.08 -26.51
C TYR A 373 -39.26 -6.25 -27.91
N GLY A 374 -40.11 -6.62 -28.87
CA GLY A 374 -39.72 -7.05 -30.21
C GLY A 374 -38.78 -8.27 -30.20
N LYS A 375 -37.55 -8.11 -30.67
CA LYS A 375 -36.53 -9.18 -30.72
C LYS A 375 -35.83 -9.46 -29.38
N SER A 376 -36.35 -8.94 -28.27
CA SER A 376 -35.73 -9.05 -26.94
C SER A 376 -36.78 -9.41 -25.90
N GLU A 377 -36.41 -10.15 -24.88
CA GLU A 377 -37.30 -10.54 -23.78
C GLU A 377 -36.60 -10.31 -22.44
N LEU A 378 -37.27 -9.64 -21.51
CA LEU A 378 -36.82 -9.55 -20.12
C LEU A 378 -37.48 -10.67 -19.33
N ARG A 379 -36.68 -11.47 -18.62
CA ARG A 379 -37.12 -12.59 -17.78
C ARG A 379 -36.69 -12.36 -16.33
N TYR A 380 -37.60 -12.56 -15.38
CA TYR A 380 -37.29 -12.47 -13.95
C TYR A 380 -37.06 -13.87 -13.37
N GLU A 381 -35.85 -14.12 -12.88
CA GLU A 381 -35.41 -15.42 -12.37
C GLU A 381 -34.39 -15.23 -11.24
N GLY A 382 -34.47 -16.02 -10.17
CA GLY A 382 -33.47 -15.98 -9.09
C GLY A 382 -33.29 -14.62 -8.38
N ASN A 383 -34.36 -13.80 -8.29
CA ASN A 383 -34.31 -12.40 -7.82
C ASN A 383 -33.42 -11.47 -8.69
N SER A 384 -33.15 -11.88 -9.93
CA SER A 384 -32.42 -11.13 -10.94
C SER A 384 -33.30 -10.91 -12.18
N LEU A 385 -32.91 -9.94 -13.01
CA LEU A 385 -33.52 -9.70 -14.31
C LEU A 385 -32.52 -10.14 -15.39
N TYR A 386 -33.00 -10.88 -16.39
CA TYR A 386 -32.19 -11.38 -17.49
C TYR A 386 -32.70 -10.82 -18.82
N TYR A 387 -31.77 -10.38 -19.65
CA TYR A 387 -32.02 -9.89 -20.99
C TYR A 387 -31.70 -11.00 -22.00
N ASN A 388 -32.75 -11.61 -22.55
CA ASN A 388 -32.64 -12.57 -23.65
C ASN A 388 -32.75 -11.82 -24.98
N TRP A 389 -31.79 -12.04 -25.88
CA TRP A 389 -31.82 -11.49 -27.22
C TRP A 389 -32.05 -12.58 -28.27
N ASN A 390 -33.14 -12.44 -29.02
CA ASN A 390 -33.52 -13.24 -30.18
C ASN A 390 -33.54 -14.77 -29.93
N ASN A 391 -33.70 -15.22 -28.68
CA ASN A 391 -33.52 -16.61 -28.23
C ASN A 391 -32.12 -17.22 -28.51
N ILE A 392 -31.10 -16.39 -28.79
CA ILE A 392 -29.73 -16.84 -29.08
C ILE A 392 -28.87 -16.79 -27.81
N ALA A 393 -28.96 -15.69 -27.05
CA ALA A 393 -28.15 -15.46 -25.86
C ALA A 393 -28.98 -14.80 -24.76
N THR A 394 -28.63 -15.10 -23.50
CA THR A 394 -29.27 -14.53 -22.30
C THR A 394 -28.18 -13.99 -21.38
N PHE A 395 -28.32 -12.72 -20.99
CA PHE A 395 -27.34 -11.98 -20.19
C PHE A 395 -27.98 -11.52 -18.89
N LEU A 396 -27.22 -11.47 -17.80
CA LEU A 396 -27.66 -10.86 -16.55
C LEU A 396 -27.79 -9.34 -16.72
N LEU A 397 -28.88 -8.75 -16.24
CA LEU A 397 -28.99 -7.30 -16.07
C LEU A 397 -28.61 -6.92 -14.65
N ILE A 398 -27.55 -6.12 -14.53
CA ILE A 398 -27.05 -5.59 -13.26
C ILE A 398 -27.57 -4.15 -13.13
N PRO A 399 -28.36 -3.83 -12.09
CA PRO A 399 -28.94 -2.51 -11.94
C PRO A 399 -27.86 -1.44 -11.70
N LEU A 400 -28.09 -0.25 -12.25
CA LEU A 400 -27.32 0.98 -12.04
C LEU A 400 -28.20 2.09 -11.44
N GLU A 401 -29.49 2.10 -11.79
CA GLU A 401 -30.57 2.90 -11.22
C GLU A 401 -31.82 2.01 -11.09
N GLN A 402 -32.95 2.53 -10.62
CA GLN A 402 -34.19 1.73 -10.48
C GLN A 402 -34.72 1.18 -11.81
N ASP A 403 -34.53 1.90 -12.92
CA ASP A 403 -34.97 1.53 -14.26
C ASP A 403 -33.81 1.28 -15.25
N LEU A 404 -32.56 1.64 -14.89
CA LEU A 404 -31.36 1.54 -15.74
C LEU A 404 -30.47 0.37 -15.32
N PHE A 405 -30.07 -0.45 -16.30
CA PHE A 405 -29.26 -1.65 -16.11
C PHE A 405 -28.07 -1.68 -17.07
N LYS A 406 -26.89 -2.07 -16.58
CA LYS A 406 -25.83 -2.60 -17.45
C LYS A 406 -26.13 -4.06 -17.78
N ILE A 407 -25.59 -4.52 -18.90
CA ILE A 407 -25.64 -5.92 -19.32
C ILE A 407 -24.34 -6.57 -18.85
N ASP A 408 -24.39 -7.82 -18.39
CA ASP A 408 -23.17 -8.51 -17.99
C ASP A 408 -22.41 -9.04 -19.22
N GLY A 409 -21.13 -8.70 -19.33
CA GLY A 409 -20.29 -8.99 -20.49
C GLY A 409 -20.55 -8.14 -21.75
N ILE A 410 -21.35 -7.07 -21.68
CA ILE A 410 -21.66 -6.15 -22.78
C ILE A 410 -21.66 -4.71 -22.23
N ASP A 411 -20.77 -3.86 -22.75
CA ASP A 411 -20.55 -2.49 -22.26
C ASP A 411 -21.02 -1.41 -23.26
N GLU A 412 -21.26 -1.78 -24.52
CA GLU A 412 -21.60 -0.87 -25.63
C GLU A 412 -23.00 -0.25 -25.49
N PHE A 413 -23.91 -0.90 -24.76
CA PHE A 413 -25.25 -0.39 -24.49
C PHE A 413 -25.86 -0.86 -23.16
N ARG A 414 -26.82 -0.07 -22.67
CA ARG A 414 -27.61 -0.30 -21.45
C ARG A 414 -29.08 -0.51 -21.79
N ILE A 415 -29.79 -1.18 -20.89
CA ILE A 415 -31.25 -1.26 -20.92
C ILE A 415 -31.81 -0.25 -19.91
N LYS A 416 -32.64 0.70 -20.35
CA LYS A 416 -33.48 1.51 -19.47
C LYS A 416 -34.94 1.12 -19.69
N VAL A 417 -35.68 0.81 -18.64
CA VAL A 417 -37.11 0.50 -18.72
C VAL A 417 -37.90 1.79 -18.91
N ILE A 418 -38.92 1.77 -19.77
CA ILE A 418 -39.78 2.94 -20.03
C ILE A 418 -41.07 2.78 -19.23
N LEU A 419 -41.37 3.77 -18.40
CA LEU A 419 -42.61 3.86 -17.64
C LEU A 419 -43.41 5.11 -18.06
N GLU A 420 -44.67 4.91 -18.41
CA GLU A 420 -45.64 5.97 -18.74
C GLU A 420 -46.91 5.70 -17.92
N ASN A 421 -47.42 6.70 -17.20
CA ASN A 421 -48.64 6.58 -16.36
C ASN A 421 -48.61 5.37 -15.39
N ASN A 422 -47.45 5.08 -14.79
CA ASN A 422 -47.16 3.90 -13.95
C ASN A 422 -47.29 2.52 -14.65
N ALA A 423 -47.45 2.48 -15.97
CA ALA A 423 -47.39 1.26 -16.78
C ALA A 423 -46.04 1.17 -17.51
N ILE A 424 -45.54 -0.05 -17.73
CA ILE A 424 -44.27 -0.29 -18.45
C ILE A 424 -44.57 -0.45 -19.94
N THR A 425 -44.27 0.58 -20.73
CA THR A 425 -44.62 0.67 -22.15
C THR A 425 -43.53 0.16 -23.10
N GLY A 426 -42.30 -0.05 -22.59
CA GLY A 426 -41.20 -0.56 -23.40
C GLY A 426 -39.86 -0.62 -22.67
N ILE A 427 -38.82 -0.85 -23.45
CA ILE A 427 -37.42 -0.66 -23.06
C ILE A 427 -36.70 0.23 -24.08
N LYS A 428 -35.70 0.95 -23.59
CA LYS A 428 -34.76 1.72 -24.39
C LYS A 428 -33.38 1.06 -24.31
N ARG A 429 -32.77 0.77 -25.44
CA ARG A 429 -31.31 0.58 -25.52
C ARG A 429 -30.66 1.94 -25.64
N ILE A 430 -29.80 2.30 -24.69
CA ILE A 430 -28.98 3.51 -24.72
C ILE A 430 -27.56 3.05 -25.05
N TYR A 431 -26.93 3.60 -26.08
CA TYR A 431 -25.56 3.29 -26.49
C TYR A 431 -24.58 4.32 -25.94
N GLN A 432 -23.31 3.94 -25.80
CA GLN A 432 -22.24 4.80 -25.27
C GLN A 432 -21.96 6.05 -26.14
N ASP A 433 -22.29 6.02 -27.42
CA ASP A 433 -22.22 7.16 -28.35
C ASP A 433 -23.43 8.10 -28.29
N GLY A 434 -24.38 7.84 -27.38
CA GLY A 434 -25.62 8.59 -27.24
C GLY A 434 -26.75 8.15 -28.19
N GLN A 435 -26.56 7.15 -29.05
CA GLN A 435 -27.68 6.59 -29.81
C GLN A 435 -28.71 5.94 -28.87
N GLU A 436 -29.99 6.07 -29.20
CA GLU A 436 -31.08 5.42 -28.47
C GLU A 436 -31.94 4.58 -29.42
N ARG A 437 -32.39 3.40 -28.96
CA ARG A 437 -33.33 2.54 -29.70
C ARG A 437 -34.44 2.07 -28.77
N ILE A 438 -35.67 2.49 -29.05
CA ILE A 438 -36.86 2.17 -28.26
C ILE A 438 -37.55 0.93 -28.83
N TYR A 439 -37.90 0.00 -27.95
CA TYR A 439 -38.66 -1.21 -28.22
C TYR A 439 -39.89 -1.18 -27.32
N LYS A 440 -41.09 -1.03 -27.91
CA LYS A 440 -42.34 -1.12 -27.16
C LYS A 440 -42.52 -2.52 -26.56
N LYS A 441 -43.31 -2.61 -25.49
CA LYS A 441 -43.75 -3.89 -24.92
C LYS A 441 -44.77 -4.53 -25.87
N ASP A 442 -44.60 -5.82 -26.12
CA ASP A 442 -45.50 -6.66 -26.95
C ASP A 442 -46.80 -7.01 -26.19
#